data_AF-A0A819NSQ7-F1
#
_entry.id   AF-A0A819NSQ7-F1
#
_cell.length_a   1.000
_cell.length_b   1.000
_cell.length_c   1.000
_cell.angle_alpha   90.00
_cell.angle_beta   90.00
_cell.angle_gamma   90.00
#
_symmetry.space_group_name_H-M   'P 1'
#
loop_
_entity.id
_entity.type
_entity.pdbx_description
1 polymer ?
#
loop_
_entity_poly.entity_id
_entity_poly.type
_entity_poly.pdbx_seq_one_letter_code
_entity_poly.pdbx_strand_id
1 'polypeptide(L)'
;MSFSFEVNPRLLVNIHQESREILEPICGYEQEPLVSLEEACQSLEYILGTELKSYITAAKLNSKEPKHGLTQDESASIYLYTMEWNKRENSLYVFLNQALCATDRSQLQLWSKYLKLFFTAIFKLPSTDYHTVWRGIAGDYSELYREGDELTWWSLSSATSSFSVLQSPMYLGREKAQTIFAIETKNGKLIREHSHLKNDDEILLLPGILLKVTGSCKPTDGIQIIYLREIEPPSTRLAKPFHIQQMNISVQLDQYRNPKLEEIIQSSEVRGKLSLDSMRLNDQDMTIVVKLGIYEKKCMILSLSHNEITSVGASILAQSFSGSKFLKSLILDNNRIMDEGVKSIAKAFANENIGFRALHLNSTGVTDAGCDYLAEMIRINPWIIHLYLDNNEITDRGVRVLCETIGSRNYYFIRLTLSGNKLLTDASVDALCHAML
;
A
#
# COMPACT_ATOMS: atom_id res chain seq x y z
N MET A 1 16.23 23.49 -35.17
CA MET A 1 15.09 22.66 -34.74
C MET A 1 14.59 23.24 -33.44
N SER A 2 13.48 23.98 -33.50
CA SER A 2 12.84 24.61 -32.35
C SER A 2 12.19 23.53 -31.49
N PHE A 3 12.65 23.36 -30.26
CA PHE A 3 11.91 22.59 -29.26
C PHE A 3 10.68 23.40 -28.89
N SER A 4 9.50 23.00 -29.38
CA SER A 4 8.24 23.44 -28.82
C SER A 4 8.15 22.86 -27.41
N PHE A 5 8.20 23.72 -26.39
CA PHE A 5 7.82 23.34 -25.04
C PHE A 5 6.29 23.17 -25.03
N GLU A 6 5.84 22.00 -25.48
CA GLU A 6 4.44 21.62 -25.56
C GLU A 6 3.87 21.42 -24.15
N VAL A 7 2.65 21.93 -23.97
CA VAL A 7 1.91 22.02 -22.71
C VAL A 7 1.52 20.61 -22.26
N ASN A 8 1.74 20.25 -20.98
CA ASN A 8 1.43 18.92 -20.46
C ASN A 8 -0.10 18.77 -20.32
N PRO A 9 -0.76 17.96 -21.16
CA PRO A 9 -2.20 18.02 -21.32
C PRO A 9 -2.98 17.30 -20.19
N ARG A 10 -2.33 16.62 -19.26
CA ARG A 10 -3.01 15.89 -18.15
C ARG A 10 -3.38 16.78 -16.98
N LEU A 11 -2.66 17.89 -16.83
CA LEU A 11 -2.85 18.86 -15.76
C LEU A 11 -3.95 19.88 -16.10
N LEU A 12 -4.47 19.85 -17.33
CA LEU A 12 -5.46 20.79 -17.83
C LEU A 12 -6.75 20.11 -18.28
N VAL A 13 -7.01 18.88 -17.84
CA VAL A 13 -8.29 18.23 -18.13
C VAL A 13 -9.33 18.79 -17.18
N ASN A 14 -10.37 19.41 -17.76
CA ASN A 14 -11.54 19.90 -17.04
C ASN A 14 -12.04 18.83 -16.08
N ILE A 15 -12.14 19.20 -14.79
CA ILE A 15 -12.82 18.42 -13.76
C ILE A 15 -14.33 18.48 -14.01
N HIS A 16 -14.77 18.07 -15.21
CA HIS A 16 -16.16 17.77 -15.41
C HIS A 16 -16.50 16.65 -14.42
N GLN A 17 -17.13 17.07 -13.33
CA GLN A 17 -17.84 16.24 -12.38
C GLN A 17 -16.95 15.41 -11.43
N GLU A 18 -16.14 16.06 -10.60
CA GLU A 18 -16.03 15.54 -9.23
C GLU A 18 -17.36 15.79 -8.54
N SER A 19 -18.26 14.84 -8.80
CA SER A 19 -19.62 14.88 -8.31
C SER A 19 -19.59 14.90 -6.78
N ARG A 20 -20.41 15.76 -6.18
CA ARG A 20 -20.73 15.66 -4.74
C ARG A 20 -21.52 14.39 -4.44
N GLU A 21 -22.00 13.69 -5.46
CA GLU A 21 -22.66 12.41 -5.29
C GLU A 21 -21.67 11.37 -4.80
N ILE A 22 -22.09 10.69 -3.74
CA ILE A 22 -21.39 9.52 -3.23
C ILE A 22 -21.68 8.40 -4.23
N LEU A 23 -20.73 8.16 -5.13
CA LEU A 23 -20.78 7.04 -6.05
C LEU A 23 -20.53 5.73 -5.31
N GLU A 24 -21.03 4.63 -5.86
CA GLU A 24 -20.69 3.29 -5.38
C GLU A 24 -19.17 3.06 -5.43
N PRO A 25 -18.60 2.25 -4.53
CA PRO A 25 -17.17 1.96 -4.51
C PRO A 25 -16.64 1.40 -5.84
N ILE A 26 -15.37 1.69 -6.13
CA ILE A 26 -14.63 1.06 -7.23
C ILE A 26 -14.17 -0.32 -6.73
N CYS A 27 -14.89 -1.37 -7.12
CA CYS A 27 -14.66 -2.76 -6.70
C CYS A 27 -14.98 -3.76 -7.83
N GLY A 28 -14.83 -5.05 -7.56
CA GLY A 28 -15.01 -6.16 -8.51
C GLY A 28 -13.73 -6.48 -9.28
N TYR A 29 -12.95 -5.48 -9.64
CA TYR A 29 -11.67 -5.66 -10.34
C TYR A 29 -10.65 -6.45 -9.51
N GLU A 30 -10.72 -6.40 -8.18
CA GLU A 30 -9.80 -7.14 -7.32
C GLU A 30 -9.94 -8.66 -7.48
N GLN A 31 -11.09 -9.15 -7.96
CA GLN A 31 -11.34 -10.57 -8.23
C GLN A 31 -10.68 -11.06 -9.52
N GLU A 32 -10.25 -10.16 -10.39
CA GLU A 32 -9.59 -10.54 -11.65
C GLU A 32 -8.21 -11.17 -11.37
N PRO A 33 -7.77 -12.14 -12.20
CA PRO A 33 -6.40 -12.63 -12.14
C PRO A 33 -5.42 -11.53 -12.55
N LEU A 34 -4.20 -11.59 -12.02
CA LEU A 34 -3.10 -10.83 -12.58
C LEU A 34 -2.68 -11.43 -13.91
N VAL A 35 -2.68 -10.60 -14.94
CA VAL A 35 -2.42 -10.98 -16.34
C VAL A 35 -1.41 -10.01 -16.96
N SER A 36 -0.92 -10.31 -18.17
CA SER A 36 -0.01 -9.38 -18.87
C SER A 36 -0.73 -8.09 -19.27
N LEU A 37 0.03 -7.03 -19.60
CA LEU A 37 -0.56 -5.77 -20.03
C LEU A 37 -1.42 -5.92 -21.30
N GLU A 38 -1.01 -6.79 -22.23
CA GLU A 38 -1.78 -7.09 -23.44
C GLU A 38 -3.15 -7.69 -23.11
N GLU A 39 -3.18 -8.71 -22.25
CA GLU A 39 -4.44 -9.34 -21.85
C GLU A 39 -5.31 -8.38 -21.04
N ALA A 40 -4.70 -7.57 -20.16
CA ALA A 40 -5.40 -6.58 -19.36
C ALA A 40 -6.11 -5.52 -20.22
N CYS A 41 -5.53 -5.18 -21.36
CA CYS A 41 -6.05 -4.19 -22.30
C CYS A 41 -6.93 -4.77 -23.41
N GLN A 42 -7.13 -6.09 -23.48
CA GLN A 42 -7.85 -6.73 -24.58
C GLN A 42 -9.28 -6.19 -24.75
N SER A 43 -10.02 -6.05 -23.64
CA SER A 43 -11.39 -5.49 -23.65
C SER A 43 -11.41 -3.98 -23.97
N LEU A 44 -10.29 -3.29 -23.79
CA LEU A 44 -10.17 -1.85 -24.05
C LEU A 44 -9.91 -1.53 -25.53
N GLU A 45 -9.54 -2.52 -26.36
CA GLU A 45 -9.38 -2.32 -27.82
C GLU A 45 -10.65 -1.77 -28.48
N TYR A 46 -11.83 -2.14 -27.97
CA TYR A 46 -13.12 -1.64 -28.45
C TYR A 46 -13.30 -0.14 -28.19
N ILE A 47 -12.78 0.37 -27.07
CA ILE A 47 -12.93 1.77 -26.63
C ILE A 47 -11.81 2.64 -27.18
N LEU A 48 -10.57 2.17 -27.06
CA LEU A 48 -9.35 2.93 -27.35
C LEU A 48 -8.86 2.77 -28.80
N GLY A 49 -9.44 1.83 -29.54
CA GLY A 49 -9.14 1.61 -30.96
C GLY A 49 -7.86 0.82 -31.23
N THR A 50 -7.53 0.68 -32.51
CA THR A 50 -6.48 -0.22 -33.01
C THR A 50 -5.05 0.22 -32.67
N GLU A 51 -4.86 1.50 -32.34
CA GLU A 51 -3.54 2.04 -31.95
C GLU A 51 -3.10 1.59 -30.55
N LEU A 52 -4.01 1.07 -29.72
CA LEU A 52 -3.70 0.63 -28.35
C LEU A 52 -2.51 -0.35 -28.30
N LYS A 53 -2.37 -1.24 -29.29
CA LYS A 53 -1.28 -2.23 -29.36
C LYS A 53 0.11 -1.58 -29.49
N SER A 54 0.23 -0.47 -30.21
CA SER A 54 1.51 0.22 -30.36
C SER A 54 1.89 0.93 -29.05
N TYR A 55 0.92 1.51 -28.35
CA TYR A 55 1.12 2.11 -27.03
C TYR A 55 1.51 1.07 -25.97
N ILE A 56 0.87 -0.11 -25.95
CA ILE A 56 1.27 -1.22 -25.06
C ILE A 56 2.72 -1.64 -25.33
N THR A 57 3.09 -1.78 -26.60
CA THR A 57 4.46 -2.16 -26.99
C THR A 57 5.48 -1.13 -26.51
N ALA A 58 5.18 0.17 -26.70
CA ALA A 58 6.02 1.26 -26.24
C ALA A 58 6.14 1.29 -24.70
N ALA A 59 5.04 1.06 -23.97
CA ALA A 59 5.05 1.02 -22.52
C ALA A 59 5.93 -0.10 -21.96
N LYS A 60 5.86 -1.31 -22.53
CA LYS A 60 6.71 -2.45 -22.14
C LYS A 60 8.18 -2.23 -22.46
N LEU A 61 8.48 -1.62 -23.61
CA LEU A 61 9.85 -1.31 -24.00
C LEU A 61 10.52 -0.36 -23.00
N ASN A 62 9.77 0.58 -22.44
CA ASN A 62 10.24 1.55 -21.44
C ASN A 62 10.18 1.03 -19.99
N SER A 63 9.73 -0.21 -19.77
CA SER A 63 9.54 -0.80 -18.43
C SER A 63 10.32 -2.11 -18.21
N LYS A 64 11.45 -2.30 -18.90
CA LYS A 64 12.21 -3.58 -18.86
C LYS A 64 12.86 -3.89 -17.51
N GLU A 65 13.30 -2.86 -16.79
CA GLU A 65 13.99 -2.99 -15.49
C GLU A 65 13.28 -2.14 -14.43
N PRO A 66 12.07 -2.54 -14.03
CA PRO A 66 11.26 -1.73 -13.13
C PRO A 66 11.80 -1.75 -11.70
N LYS A 67 11.74 -0.59 -11.04
CA LYS A 67 12.07 -0.44 -9.61
C LYS A 67 10.93 -0.94 -8.70
N HIS A 68 11.16 -0.87 -7.39
CA HIS A 68 10.16 -1.13 -6.34
C HIS A 68 9.53 -2.55 -6.36
N GLY A 69 10.22 -3.52 -6.96
CA GLY A 69 9.74 -4.90 -7.05
C GLY A 69 8.51 -5.07 -7.94
N LEU A 70 8.24 -4.12 -8.85
CA LEU A 70 7.20 -4.27 -9.86
C LEU A 70 7.62 -5.29 -10.92
N THR A 71 6.65 -5.95 -11.54
CA THR A 71 6.89 -6.67 -12.79
C THR A 71 6.97 -5.69 -13.97
N GLN A 72 7.46 -6.16 -15.12
CA GLN A 72 7.45 -5.34 -16.34
C GLN A 72 6.03 -4.89 -16.71
N ASP A 73 5.04 -5.78 -16.66
CA ASP A 73 3.65 -5.46 -17.01
C ASP A 73 3.02 -4.48 -16.00
N GLU A 74 3.33 -4.62 -14.71
CA GLU A 74 2.89 -3.68 -13.66
C GLU A 74 3.45 -2.27 -13.91
N SER A 75 4.76 -2.13 -14.13
CA SER A 75 5.37 -0.85 -14.47
C SER A 75 4.86 -0.29 -15.80
N ALA A 76 4.70 -1.16 -16.81
CA ALA A 76 4.19 -0.76 -18.11
C ALA A 76 2.73 -0.28 -18.04
N SER A 77 1.93 -0.79 -17.11
CA SER A 77 0.56 -0.30 -16.91
C SER A 77 0.56 1.16 -16.43
N ILE A 78 1.48 1.53 -15.53
CA ILE A 78 1.69 2.92 -15.06
C ILE A 78 2.21 3.79 -16.20
N TYR A 79 3.17 3.29 -16.96
CA TYR A 79 3.72 3.99 -18.11
C TYR A 79 2.64 4.25 -19.16
N LEU A 80 1.81 3.24 -19.49
CA LEU A 80 0.71 3.38 -20.44
C LEU A 80 -0.31 4.41 -19.97
N TYR A 81 -0.62 4.41 -18.67
CA TYR A 81 -1.48 5.41 -18.07
C TYR A 81 -0.90 6.82 -18.18
N THR A 82 0.43 6.99 -18.08
CA THR A 82 1.14 8.30 -18.10
C THR A 82 1.59 8.76 -19.49
N MET A 83 1.56 7.88 -20.48
CA MET A 83 2.02 8.13 -21.85
C MET A 83 1.17 9.18 -22.60
N GLU A 84 1.79 10.04 -23.39
CA GLU A 84 1.07 10.93 -24.30
C GLU A 84 0.58 10.18 -25.55
N TRP A 85 -0.65 10.47 -25.96
CA TRP A 85 -1.31 9.86 -27.12
C TRP A 85 -1.51 10.91 -28.21
N ASN A 86 -1.52 10.47 -29.48
CA ASN A 86 -1.60 11.37 -30.63
C ASN A 86 -2.88 12.21 -30.63
N LYS A 87 -4.00 11.61 -30.21
CA LYS A 87 -5.27 12.28 -29.98
C LYS A 87 -5.56 12.29 -28.49
N ARG A 88 -5.46 13.47 -27.87
CA ARG A 88 -5.55 13.65 -26.41
C ARG A 88 -6.87 13.16 -25.86
N GLU A 89 -7.96 13.54 -26.52
CA GLU A 89 -9.35 13.19 -26.18
C GLU A 89 -9.60 11.67 -26.20
N ASN A 90 -8.73 10.91 -26.88
CA ASN A 90 -8.85 9.46 -27.01
C ASN A 90 -7.80 8.69 -26.20
N SER A 91 -7.12 9.35 -25.25
CA SER A 91 -6.10 8.69 -24.44
C SER A 91 -6.70 7.77 -23.37
N LEU A 92 -5.91 6.76 -22.95
CA LEU A 92 -6.29 5.89 -21.84
C LEU A 92 -6.64 6.69 -20.59
N TYR A 93 -5.89 7.76 -20.29
CA TYR A 93 -6.16 8.65 -19.17
C TYR A 93 -7.59 9.23 -19.20
N VAL A 94 -8.05 9.73 -20.35
CA VAL A 94 -9.35 10.39 -20.48
C VAL A 94 -10.47 9.38 -20.30
N PHE A 95 -10.44 8.27 -21.02
CA PHE A 95 -11.49 7.26 -20.96
C PHE A 95 -11.54 6.55 -19.60
N LEU A 96 -10.38 6.28 -18.98
CA LEU A 96 -10.37 5.69 -17.65
C LEU A 96 -10.99 6.64 -16.62
N ASN A 97 -10.63 7.92 -16.64
CA ASN A 97 -11.21 8.89 -15.70
C ASN A 97 -12.71 9.13 -15.95
N GLN A 98 -13.18 9.06 -17.21
CA GLN A 98 -14.62 9.05 -17.49
C GLN A 98 -15.32 7.86 -16.82
N ALA A 99 -14.75 6.66 -16.93
CA ALA A 99 -15.31 5.47 -16.28
C ALA A 99 -15.25 5.54 -14.75
N LEU A 100 -14.15 6.06 -14.16
CA LEU A 100 -13.98 6.22 -12.72
C LEU A 100 -14.95 7.24 -12.11
N CYS A 101 -15.30 8.29 -12.86
CA CYS A 101 -16.24 9.32 -12.42
C CYS A 101 -17.70 9.06 -12.84
N ALA A 102 -17.98 8.00 -13.61
CA ALA A 102 -19.34 7.67 -14.03
C ALA A 102 -20.20 7.14 -12.87
N THR A 103 -21.46 7.58 -12.84
CA THR A 103 -22.49 7.04 -11.93
C THR A 103 -22.83 5.58 -12.24
N ASP A 104 -22.81 5.21 -13.52
CA ASP A 104 -22.96 3.83 -13.98
C ASP A 104 -21.64 3.05 -13.82
N ARG A 105 -21.53 2.29 -12.73
CA ARG A 105 -20.35 1.44 -12.45
C ARG A 105 -20.19 0.26 -13.39
N SER A 106 -21.19 -0.08 -14.22
CA SER A 106 -21.03 -1.16 -15.20
C SER A 106 -19.92 -0.87 -16.21
N GLN A 107 -19.63 0.41 -16.46
CA GLN A 107 -18.53 0.84 -17.34
C GLN A 107 -17.16 0.35 -16.85
N LEU A 108 -16.96 0.19 -15.54
CA LEU A 108 -15.71 -0.30 -14.96
C LEU A 108 -15.45 -1.78 -15.26
N GLN A 109 -16.46 -2.57 -15.65
CA GLN A 109 -16.30 -3.99 -15.96
C GLN A 109 -15.33 -4.22 -17.12
N LEU A 110 -15.34 -3.33 -18.12
CA LEU A 110 -14.39 -3.40 -19.26
C LEU A 110 -12.95 -3.08 -18.83
N TRP A 111 -12.79 -2.37 -17.72
CA TRP A 111 -11.51 -1.97 -17.17
C TRP A 111 -10.98 -2.93 -16.10
N SER A 112 -11.76 -3.91 -15.63
CA SER A 112 -11.42 -4.73 -14.46
C SER A 112 -10.01 -5.33 -14.51
N LYS A 113 -9.61 -5.98 -15.61
CA LYS A 113 -8.26 -6.55 -15.73
C LYS A 113 -7.16 -5.49 -15.73
N TYR A 114 -7.39 -4.36 -16.40
CA TYR A 114 -6.45 -3.23 -16.39
C TYR A 114 -6.35 -2.61 -14.99
N LEU A 115 -7.47 -2.37 -14.31
CA LEU A 115 -7.51 -1.86 -12.93
C LEU A 115 -6.81 -2.81 -11.96
N LYS A 116 -6.99 -4.12 -12.12
CA LYS A 116 -6.29 -5.15 -11.33
C LYS A 116 -4.78 -5.02 -11.46
N LEU A 117 -4.27 -4.98 -12.69
CA LEU A 117 -2.84 -4.86 -12.97
C LEU A 117 -2.29 -3.50 -12.51
N PHE A 118 -2.99 -2.41 -12.86
CA PHE A 118 -2.59 -1.05 -12.56
C PHE A 118 -2.55 -0.77 -11.07
N PHE A 119 -3.65 -1.04 -10.36
CA PHE A 119 -3.65 -0.79 -8.92
C PHE A 119 -2.69 -1.74 -8.19
N THR A 120 -2.52 -2.98 -8.63
CA THR A 120 -1.49 -3.88 -8.08
C THR A 120 -0.10 -3.22 -8.12
N ALA A 121 0.24 -2.60 -9.25
CA ALA A 121 1.48 -1.85 -9.39
C ALA A 121 1.53 -0.66 -8.40
N ILE A 122 0.48 0.16 -8.41
CA ILE A 122 0.40 1.39 -7.60
C ILE A 122 0.47 1.11 -6.09
N PHE A 123 -0.16 0.03 -5.61
CA PHE A 123 -0.15 -0.31 -4.18
C PHE A 123 1.20 -0.89 -3.70
N LYS A 124 2.06 -1.40 -4.60
CA LYS A 124 3.45 -1.78 -4.26
C LYS A 124 4.38 -0.57 -4.12
N LEU A 125 4.00 0.59 -4.66
CA LEU A 125 4.82 1.79 -4.58
C LEU A 125 4.76 2.40 -3.17
N PRO A 126 5.89 2.97 -2.69
CA PRO A 126 5.92 3.63 -1.40
C PRO A 126 4.88 4.75 -1.36
N SER A 127 4.12 4.80 -0.26
CA SER A 127 3.38 6.01 0.06
C SER A 127 4.36 7.08 0.52
N THR A 128 4.06 8.31 0.19
CA THR A 128 4.80 9.48 0.63
C THR A 128 4.37 9.84 2.06
N ASP A 129 5.29 10.38 2.88
CA ASP A 129 4.95 10.96 4.18
C ASP A 129 3.98 12.15 3.98
N TYR A 130 3.20 12.51 5.00
CA TYR A 130 2.25 13.64 4.94
C TYR A 130 2.93 14.89 4.34
N HIS A 131 2.53 15.26 3.13
CA HIS A 131 3.03 16.47 2.47
C HIS A 131 1.96 17.05 1.55
N THR A 132 2.08 18.36 1.30
CA THR A 132 1.20 19.06 0.38
C THR A 132 1.60 18.75 -1.05
N VAL A 133 0.68 18.17 -1.81
CA VAL A 133 0.79 18.06 -3.27
C VAL A 133 -0.07 19.11 -3.94
N TRP A 134 0.32 19.46 -5.16
CA TRP A 134 -0.25 20.56 -5.89
C TRP A 134 -0.82 20.08 -7.22
N ARG A 135 -2.05 20.50 -7.51
CA ARG A 135 -2.71 20.24 -8.79
C ARG A 135 -3.36 21.51 -9.31
N GLY A 136 -2.88 22.01 -10.44
CA GLY A 136 -3.51 23.12 -11.16
C GLY A 136 -4.58 22.61 -12.11
N ILE A 137 -5.60 23.42 -12.36
CA ILE A 137 -6.60 23.24 -13.42
C ILE A 137 -7.02 24.60 -14.00
N ALA A 138 -7.47 24.58 -15.26
CA ALA A 138 -8.00 25.77 -15.93
C ALA A 138 -9.45 26.03 -15.47
N GLY A 139 -9.78 27.29 -15.14
CA GLY A 139 -11.08 27.73 -14.65
C GLY A 139 -11.10 28.13 -13.18
N ASP A 140 -12.09 28.94 -12.79
CA ASP A 140 -12.37 29.29 -11.39
C ASP A 140 -13.46 28.36 -10.85
N TYR A 141 -13.12 27.58 -9.82
CA TYR A 141 -14.02 26.64 -9.16
C TYR A 141 -14.23 26.97 -7.68
N SER A 142 -13.78 28.14 -7.21
CA SER A 142 -13.86 28.55 -5.80
C SER A 142 -15.25 28.35 -5.18
N GLU A 143 -16.31 28.68 -5.92
CA GLU A 143 -17.69 28.60 -5.43
C GLU A 143 -18.15 27.17 -5.11
N LEU A 144 -17.53 26.16 -5.71
CA LEU A 144 -17.86 24.75 -5.52
C LEU A 144 -17.20 24.14 -4.27
N TYR A 145 -16.23 24.82 -3.66
CA TYR A 145 -15.44 24.30 -2.54
C TYR A 145 -15.50 25.29 -1.36
N ARG A 146 -16.50 25.12 -0.49
CA ARG A 146 -16.66 25.97 0.69
C ARG A 146 -15.94 25.34 1.87
N GLU A 147 -15.37 26.18 2.73
CA GLU A 147 -14.69 25.70 3.94
C GLU A 147 -15.61 24.81 4.78
N GLY A 148 -15.10 23.64 5.17
CA GLY A 148 -15.86 22.62 5.89
C GLY A 148 -16.53 21.58 4.99
N ASP A 149 -16.67 21.83 3.68
CA ASP A 149 -17.22 20.84 2.75
C ASP A 149 -16.34 19.59 2.69
N GLU A 150 -16.99 18.42 2.56
CA GLU A 150 -16.34 17.14 2.29
C GLU A 150 -16.72 16.65 0.90
N LEU A 151 -15.74 16.15 0.15
CA LEU A 151 -15.96 15.62 -1.19
C LEU A 151 -15.14 14.36 -1.45
N THR A 152 -15.62 13.54 -2.37
CA THR A 152 -14.89 12.35 -2.82
C THR A 152 -14.21 12.66 -4.14
N TRP A 153 -12.89 12.53 -4.16
CA TRP A 153 -12.08 12.74 -5.34
C TRP A 153 -12.06 11.46 -6.18
N TRP A 154 -12.98 11.33 -7.12
CA TRP A 154 -13.15 10.10 -7.92
C TRP A 154 -12.17 9.97 -9.09
N SER A 155 -11.50 11.06 -9.46
CA SER A 155 -10.55 11.04 -10.56
C SER A 155 -9.20 10.44 -10.11
N LEU A 156 -8.60 9.61 -10.96
CA LEU A 156 -7.20 9.27 -10.85
C LEU A 156 -6.40 10.44 -11.44
N SER A 157 -5.65 11.13 -10.59
CA SER A 157 -5.14 12.47 -10.90
C SER A 157 -3.66 12.61 -10.60
N SER A 158 -2.92 13.18 -11.55
CA SER A 158 -1.51 13.56 -11.37
C SER A 158 -1.39 14.88 -10.59
N ALA A 159 -0.44 14.94 -9.66
CA ALA A 159 -0.09 16.08 -8.84
C ALA A 159 1.44 16.17 -8.69
N THR A 160 1.94 17.30 -8.22
CA THR A 160 3.38 17.52 -8.00
C THR A 160 3.65 17.95 -6.57
N SER A 161 4.78 17.54 -5.99
CA SER A 161 5.26 18.05 -4.70
C SER A 161 5.82 19.46 -4.80
N SER A 162 6.11 19.95 -6.02
CA SER A 162 6.79 21.21 -6.25
C SER A 162 5.85 22.30 -6.72
N PHE A 163 5.69 23.35 -5.90
CA PHE A 163 4.87 24.51 -6.27
C PHE A 163 5.44 25.27 -7.49
N SER A 164 6.77 25.30 -7.67
CA SER A 164 7.39 26.01 -8.80
C SER A 164 7.06 25.37 -10.14
N VAL A 165 6.77 24.07 -10.14
CA VAL A 165 6.35 23.33 -11.33
C VAL A 165 4.99 23.83 -11.82
N LEU A 166 4.09 24.22 -10.90
CA LEU A 166 2.84 24.87 -11.29
C LEU A 166 3.06 26.22 -11.97
N GLN A 167 4.10 26.97 -11.65
CA GLN A 167 4.36 28.26 -12.32
C GLN A 167 4.73 28.11 -13.82
N SER A 168 5.02 26.89 -14.28
CA SER A 168 5.23 26.63 -15.69
C SER A 168 3.89 26.72 -16.46
N PRO A 169 3.86 27.39 -17.64
CA PRO A 169 2.69 27.37 -18.53
C PRO A 169 2.21 25.96 -18.90
N MET A 170 3.07 24.97 -18.69
CA MET A 170 2.81 23.54 -18.85
C MET A 170 1.75 22.99 -17.88
N TYR A 171 1.60 23.55 -16.68
CA TYR A 171 0.74 23.03 -15.60
C TYR A 171 -0.52 23.88 -15.36
N LEU A 172 -0.43 25.19 -15.66
CA LEU A 172 -1.51 26.15 -15.43
C LEU A 172 -2.32 26.50 -16.69
N GLY A 173 -1.83 26.10 -17.87
CA GLY A 173 -2.47 26.44 -19.14
C GLY A 173 -2.35 27.93 -19.46
N ARG A 174 -3.04 28.37 -20.50
CA ARG A 174 -2.99 29.78 -20.99
C ARG A 174 -4.24 30.58 -20.64
N GLU A 175 -5.13 30.05 -19.80
CA GLU A 175 -6.40 30.70 -19.44
C GLU A 175 -6.25 31.76 -18.35
N LYS A 176 -7.17 32.74 -18.35
CA LYS A 176 -7.17 33.91 -17.45
C LYS A 176 -7.51 33.61 -15.98
N ALA A 177 -8.20 32.50 -15.71
CA ALA A 177 -8.60 32.10 -14.36
C ALA A 177 -8.22 30.63 -14.14
N GLN A 178 -7.61 30.33 -13.00
CA GLN A 178 -7.01 29.04 -12.70
C GLN A 178 -7.26 28.70 -11.23
N THR A 179 -7.56 27.42 -10.98
CA THR A 179 -7.73 26.89 -9.63
C THR A 179 -6.56 25.95 -9.33
N ILE A 180 -5.91 26.18 -8.21
CA ILE A 180 -4.83 25.36 -7.69
C ILE A 180 -5.34 24.66 -6.43
N PHE A 181 -5.31 23.34 -6.42
CA PHE A 181 -5.55 22.55 -5.23
C PHE A 181 -4.24 22.33 -4.49
N ALA A 182 -4.19 22.78 -3.24
CA ALA A 182 -3.15 22.44 -2.27
C ALA A 182 -3.68 21.30 -1.40
N ILE A 183 -3.24 20.07 -1.67
CA ILE A 183 -3.83 18.86 -1.10
C ILE A 183 -2.84 18.24 -0.12
N GLU A 184 -3.16 18.26 1.16
CA GLU A 184 -2.46 17.51 2.19
C GLU A 184 -2.92 16.04 2.13
N THR A 185 -2.08 15.15 1.63
CA THR A 185 -2.38 13.73 1.43
C THR A 185 -1.34 12.83 2.11
N LYS A 186 -1.77 11.64 2.52
CA LYS A 186 -0.90 10.57 3.05
C LYS A 186 -0.83 9.33 2.15
N ASN A 187 -1.71 9.27 1.14
CA ASN A 187 -1.87 8.12 0.25
C ASN A 187 -1.43 8.43 -1.19
N GLY A 188 -0.85 9.60 -1.44
CA GLY A 188 -0.23 9.95 -2.72
C GLY A 188 0.91 8.99 -3.09
N LYS A 189 0.89 8.49 -4.33
CA LYS A 189 1.84 7.50 -4.84
C LYS A 189 2.86 8.14 -5.77
N LEU A 190 4.14 8.09 -5.40
CA LEU A 190 5.22 8.61 -6.24
C LEU A 190 5.49 7.66 -7.41
N ILE A 191 5.26 8.12 -8.64
CA ILE A 191 5.35 7.27 -9.84
C ILE A 191 6.48 7.63 -10.79
N ARG A 192 7.36 8.58 -10.45
CA ARG A 192 8.43 9.10 -11.33
C ARG A 192 9.26 8.03 -12.05
N GLU A 193 9.55 6.91 -11.38
CA GLU A 193 10.37 5.82 -11.91
C GLU A 193 9.64 4.93 -12.91
N HIS A 194 8.32 5.10 -13.03
CA HIS A 194 7.42 4.30 -13.85
C HIS A 194 6.55 5.16 -14.78
N SER A 195 6.74 6.48 -14.76
CA SER A 195 6.00 7.44 -15.57
C SER A 195 6.70 7.70 -16.91
N HIS A 196 5.91 8.03 -17.93
CA HIS A 196 6.42 8.66 -19.15
C HIS A 196 7.04 10.03 -18.88
N LEU A 197 6.55 10.74 -17.85
CA LEU A 197 7.06 12.02 -17.41
C LEU A 197 8.28 11.79 -16.51
N LYS A 198 9.46 11.89 -17.11
CA LYS A 198 10.74 11.68 -16.41
C LYS A 198 11.18 12.85 -15.53
N ASN A 199 10.46 13.97 -15.58
CA ASN A 199 10.77 15.18 -14.84
C ASN A 199 9.74 15.40 -13.75
N ASP A 200 10.23 15.79 -12.58
CA ASP A 200 9.50 16.07 -11.34
C ASP A 200 8.97 14.84 -10.57
N ASP A 201 8.78 15.03 -9.27
CA ASP A 201 8.15 14.04 -8.39
C ASP A 201 6.65 13.97 -8.70
N GLU A 202 6.32 13.29 -9.80
CA GLU A 202 4.93 13.03 -10.18
C GLU A 202 4.28 12.10 -9.15
N ILE A 203 3.22 12.61 -8.54
CA ILE A 203 2.46 11.92 -7.49
C ILE A 203 1.05 11.69 -7.99
N LEU A 204 0.61 10.44 -7.88
CA LEU A 204 -0.73 10.04 -8.26
C LEU A 204 -1.66 10.08 -7.03
N LEU A 205 -2.73 10.86 -7.14
CA LEU A 205 -3.88 10.84 -6.24
C LEU A 205 -4.82 9.74 -6.70
N LEU A 206 -5.12 8.81 -5.79
CA LEU A 206 -5.99 7.67 -6.05
C LEU A 206 -7.46 8.08 -6.09
N PRO A 207 -8.29 7.40 -6.88
CA PRO A 207 -9.73 7.67 -6.89
C PRO A 207 -10.36 7.19 -5.59
N GLY A 208 -11.40 7.90 -5.15
CA GLY A 208 -12.17 7.59 -3.95
C GLY A 208 -11.62 8.18 -2.66
N ILE A 209 -10.53 8.97 -2.68
CA ILE A 209 -10.04 9.66 -1.47
C ILE A 209 -11.09 10.68 -0.97
N LEU A 210 -11.26 10.76 0.34
CA LEU A 210 -12.14 11.75 0.98
C LEU A 210 -11.32 12.99 1.34
N LEU A 211 -11.71 14.13 0.80
CA LEU A 211 -11.05 15.40 1.03
C LEU A 211 -11.99 16.36 1.75
N LYS A 212 -11.45 17.06 2.75
CA LYS A 212 -12.12 18.17 3.42
C LYS A 212 -11.53 19.49 2.97
N VAL A 213 -12.39 20.44 2.61
CA VAL A 213 -11.99 21.82 2.32
C VAL A 213 -11.64 22.50 3.64
N THR A 214 -10.40 22.95 3.76
CA THR A 214 -9.86 23.62 4.95
C THR A 214 -9.76 25.13 4.79
N GLY A 215 -9.94 25.63 3.58
CA GLY A 215 -9.95 27.07 3.28
C GLY A 215 -9.67 27.34 1.81
N SER A 216 -9.64 28.61 1.44
CA SER A 216 -9.26 29.05 0.11
C SER A 216 -8.63 30.45 0.16
N CYS A 217 -7.79 30.79 -0.81
CA CYS A 217 -7.22 32.13 -0.92
C CYS A 217 -7.02 32.55 -2.37
N LYS A 218 -7.05 33.86 -2.63
CA LYS A 218 -6.84 34.44 -3.96
C LYS A 218 -5.55 35.27 -3.96
N PRO A 219 -4.39 34.68 -4.24
CA PRO A 219 -3.11 35.38 -4.14
C PRO A 219 -2.95 36.49 -5.19
N THR A 220 -3.49 36.30 -6.40
CA THR A 220 -3.44 37.26 -7.50
C THR A 220 -4.72 37.22 -8.32
N ASP A 221 -4.94 38.22 -9.17
CA ASP A 221 -6.01 38.17 -10.17
C ASP A 221 -5.76 37.00 -11.13
N GLY A 222 -6.73 36.09 -11.20
CA GLY A 222 -6.67 34.91 -12.07
C GLY A 222 -6.14 33.62 -11.42
N ILE A 223 -5.64 33.65 -10.18
CA ILE A 223 -5.25 32.43 -9.45
C ILE A 223 -6.08 32.32 -8.18
N GLN A 224 -6.73 31.18 -8.01
CA GLN A 224 -7.40 30.78 -6.79
C GLN A 224 -6.71 29.53 -6.23
N ILE A 225 -6.42 29.52 -4.93
CA ILE A 225 -5.94 28.33 -4.23
C ILE A 225 -7.06 27.78 -3.35
N ILE A 226 -7.27 26.47 -3.39
CA ILE A 226 -8.20 25.73 -2.53
C ILE A 226 -7.36 24.75 -1.70
N TYR A 227 -7.49 24.84 -0.37
CA TYR A 227 -6.76 23.97 0.55
C TYR A 227 -7.62 22.76 0.91
N LEU A 228 -7.12 21.57 0.61
CA LEU A 228 -7.77 20.30 0.86
C LEU A 228 -6.92 19.47 1.81
N ARG A 229 -7.58 18.73 2.72
CA ARG A 229 -6.94 17.74 3.58
C ARG A 229 -7.61 16.40 3.38
N GLU A 230 -6.81 15.37 3.12
CA GLU A 230 -7.27 13.99 3.11
C GLU A 230 -7.70 13.56 4.51
N ILE A 231 -8.91 13.04 4.60
CA ILE A 231 -9.49 12.46 5.82
C ILE A 231 -9.87 11.00 5.57
N GLU A 232 -9.99 10.21 6.64
CA GLU A 232 -10.38 8.81 6.53
C GLU A 232 -11.87 8.67 6.18
N PRO A 233 -12.25 7.97 5.11
CA PRO A 233 -13.65 7.74 4.78
C PRO A 233 -14.30 6.74 5.76
N PRO A 234 -15.63 6.83 5.96
CA PRO A 234 -16.37 5.89 6.83
C PRO A 234 -16.43 4.46 6.27
N SER A 235 -16.23 4.29 4.97
CA SER A 235 -16.25 3.02 4.26
C SER A 235 -15.22 2.99 3.13
N THR A 236 -14.84 1.78 2.70
CA THR A 236 -13.92 1.57 1.57
C THR A 236 -14.55 2.06 0.26
N ARG A 237 -13.84 2.94 -0.46
CA ARG A 237 -14.28 3.51 -1.74
C ARG A 237 -13.49 3.02 -2.95
N LEU A 238 -12.28 2.53 -2.71
CA LEU A 238 -11.45 1.83 -3.68
C LEU A 238 -11.03 0.51 -3.04
N ALA A 239 -11.47 -0.61 -3.63
CA ALA A 239 -11.03 -1.93 -3.19
C ALA A 239 -9.50 -2.03 -3.30
N LYS A 240 -8.83 -2.80 -2.45
CA LYS A 240 -7.40 -3.06 -2.69
C LYS A 240 -7.26 -4.07 -3.84
N PRO A 241 -6.26 -3.92 -4.73
CA PRO A 241 -6.08 -4.76 -5.92
C PRO A 241 -5.59 -6.16 -5.56
N PHE A 242 -4.81 -6.24 -4.50
CA PHE A 242 -4.71 -7.46 -3.74
C PHE A 242 -5.99 -7.54 -2.97
N HIS A 243 -6.59 -8.71 -2.99
CA HIS A 243 -7.28 -9.12 -1.79
C HIS A 243 -6.29 -8.87 -0.65
N ILE A 244 -6.53 -7.82 0.17
CA ILE A 244 -6.55 -8.10 1.60
C ILE A 244 -7.37 -9.36 1.62
N GLN A 245 -6.81 -10.50 2.00
CA GLN A 245 -7.61 -11.69 2.10
C GLN A 245 -8.72 -11.40 3.11
N GLN A 246 -9.83 -10.92 2.58
CA GLN A 246 -11.14 -10.96 3.17
C GLN A 246 -11.99 -11.97 2.37
N MET A 247 -11.63 -12.36 1.14
CA MET A 247 -12.38 -13.38 0.37
C MET A 247 -11.51 -14.13 -0.68
N ASN A 248 -10.47 -14.86 -0.31
CA ASN A 248 -10.55 -16.34 -0.38
C ASN A 248 -10.52 -17.01 0.99
N ILE A 249 -10.49 -16.19 2.04
CA ILE A 249 -10.59 -16.66 3.39
C ILE A 249 -12.03 -17.13 3.68
N SER A 250 -13.09 -16.44 3.28
CA SER A 250 -14.45 -16.98 3.49
C SER A 250 -14.63 -18.34 2.78
N VAL A 251 -14.33 -18.46 1.49
CA VAL A 251 -14.66 -19.68 0.74
C VAL A 251 -13.77 -20.90 1.10
N GLN A 252 -12.50 -20.70 1.52
CA GLN A 252 -11.63 -21.80 1.98
C GLN A 252 -11.52 -21.95 3.51
N LEU A 253 -11.61 -20.87 4.31
CA LEU A 253 -11.66 -20.98 5.78
C LEU A 253 -13.03 -21.45 6.28
N ASP A 254 -14.11 -21.32 5.49
CA ASP A 254 -15.44 -21.81 5.92
C ASP A 254 -15.59 -23.35 5.78
N GLN A 255 -14.63 -24.05 5.16
CA GLN A 255 -14.65 -25.53 5.10
C GLN A 255 -14.05 -26.20 6.33
N TYR A 256 -13.02 -25.58 6.94
CA TYR A 256 -12.38 -26.12 8.14
C TYR A 256 -13.06 -25.55 9.39
N ARG A 257 -13.50 -26.44 10.27
CA ARG A 257 -14.15 -26.07 11.53
C ARG A 257 -13.38 -26.68 12.69
N ASN A 258 -13.15 -25.86 13.71
CA ASN A 258 -12.71 -26.31 15.02
C ASN A 258 -13.65 -25.68 16.04
N PRO A 259 -14.82 -26.31 16.31
CA PRO A 259 -15.87 -25.71 17.14
C PRO A 259 -15.38 -25.33 18.53
N LYS A 260 -14.45 -26.11 19.09
CA LYS A 260 -13.84 -25.83 20.40
C LYS A 260 -13.01 -24.54 20.36
N LEU A 261 -12.18 -24.35 19.34
CA LEU A 261 -11.41 -23.12 19.16
C LEU A 261 -12.33 -21.92 18.91
N GLU A 262 -13.36 -22.11 18.09
CA GLU A 262 -14.34 -21.06 17.79
C GLU A 262 -15.08 -20.61 19.06
N GLU A 263 -15.55 -21.55 19.87
CA GLU A 263 -16.20 -21.27 21.16
C GLU A 263 -15.27 -20.54 22.12
N ILE A 264 -14.00 -20.94 22.21
CA ILE A 264 -12.99 -20.28 23.04
C ILE A 264 -12.76 -18.83 22.60
N ILE A 265 -12.60 -18.59 21.30
CA ILE A 265 -12.40 -17.22 20.80
C ILE A 265 -13.68 -16.39 20.96
N GLN A 266 -14.85 -16.96 20.70
CA GLN A 266 -16.13 -16.26 20.81
C GLN A 266 -16.46 -15.88 22.26
N SER A 267 -16.22 -16.77 23.21
CA SER A 267 -16.40 -16.52 24.65
C SER A 267 -15.34 -15.58 25.22
N SER A 268 -14.22 -15.35 24.51
CA SER A 268 -13.23 -14.37 24.93
C SER A 268 -13.77 -12.93 24.80
N GLU A 269 -13.77 -12.20 25.91
CA GLU A 269 -14.01 -10.76 25.95
C GLU A 269 -12.70 -10.02 25.63
N VAL A 270 -12.29 -9.87 24.36
CA VAL A 270 -11.07 -9.08 24.15
C VAL A 270 -11.01 -8.27 22.87
N ARG A 271 -10.92 -6.96 23.09
CA ARG A 271 -10.20 -5.96 22.29
C ARG A 271 -8.70 -5.89 22.68
N GLY A 272 -8.23 -6.79 23.58
CA GLY A 272 -6.92 -6.78 24.25
C GLY A 272 -6.04 -8.00 23.91
N LYS A 273 -5.63 -8.79 24.91
CA LYS A 273 -4.81 -10.01 24.75
C LYS A 273 -5.68 -11.25 24.54
N LEU A 274 -5.56 -11.91 23.39
CA LEU A 274 -6.07 -13.24 23.13
C LEU A 274 -4.93 -14.25 23.30
N SER A 275 -5.04 -15.13 24.29
CA SER A 275 -4.09 -16.23 24.51
C SER A 275 -4.73 -17.55 24.13
N LEU A 276 -4.03 -18.28 23.26
CA LEU A 276 -4.38 -19.58 22.72
C LEU A 276 -3.17 -20.52 22.84
N ASP A 277 -2.41 -20.35 23.93
CA ASP A 277 -1.17 -21.07 24.17
C ASP A 277 -1.45 -22.53 24.57
N SER A 278 -0.57 -23.47 24.21
CA SER A 278 -0.66 -24.89 24.62
C SER A 278 -1.96 -25.59 24.25
N MET A 279 -2.59 -25.18 23.14
CA MET A 279 -3.88 -25.71 22.68
C MET A 279 -3.74 -26.82 21.62
N ARG A 280 -2.50 -27.17 21.22
CA ARG A 280 -2.18 -28.09 20.12
C ARG A 280 -2.78 -27.63 18.78
N LEU A 281 -2.75 -26.33 18.55
CA LEU A 281 -3.20 -25.74 17.29
C LEU A 281 -2.20 -26.03 16.18
N ASN A 282 -2.68 -26.41 15.00
CA ASN A 282 -1.86 -26.62 13.81
C ASN A 282 -2.02 -25.45 12.82
N ASP A 283 -1.39 -25.57 11.64
CA ASP A 283 -1.44 -24.53 10.60
C ASP A 283 -2.86 -24.20 10.12
N GLN A 284 -3.73 -25.21 10.03
CA GLN A 284 -5.11 -25.04 9.60
C GLN A 284 -5.93 -24.27 10.63
N ASP A 285 -5.64 -24.41 11.93
CA ASP A 285 -6.33 -23.64 12.98
C ASP A 285 -6.07 -22.13 12.88
N MET A 286 -4.95 -21.72 12.27
CA MET A 286 -4.63 -20.30 12.09
C MET A 286 -5.64 -19.57 11.22
N THR A 287 -6.35 -20.31 10.38
CA THR A 287 -7.49 -19.79 9.62
C THR A 287 -8.56 -19.21 10.55
N ILE A 288 -8.98 -19.98 11.56
CA ILE A 288 -9.99 -19.58 12.55
C ILE A 288 -9.45 -18.44 13.42
N VAL A 289 -8.17 -18.51 13.82
CA VAL A 289 -7.52 -17.44 14.60
C VAL A 289 -7.50 -16.12 13.84
N VAL A 290 -7.19 -16.15 12.54
CA VAL A 290 -7.24 -14.96 11.67
C VAL A 290 -8.66 -14.40 11.61
N LYS A 291 -9.65 -15.25 11.30
CA LYS A 291 -11.05 -14.83 11.13
C LYS A 291 -11.62 -14.25 12.42
N LEU A 292 -11.62 -15.04 13.49
CA LEU A 292 -12.30 -14.69 14.74
C LEU A 292 -11.42 -13.82 15.63
N GLY A 293 -10.15 -14.16 15.80
CA GLY A 293 -9.25 -13.46 16.73
C GLY A 293 -8.78 -12.11 16.20
N ILE A 294 -8.25 -12.09 14.98
CA ILE A 294 -7.62 -10.88 14.42
C ILE A 294 -8.66 -9.93 13.83
N TYR A 295 -9.58 -10.41 12.99
CA TYR A 295 -10.53 -9.54 12.30
C TYR A 295 -11.77 -9.20 13.14
N GLU A 296 -12.47 -10.21 13.68
CA GLU A 296 -13.71 -9.96 14.44
C GLU A 296 -13.43 -9.36 15.82
N LYS A 297 -12.56 -10.00 16.61
CA LYS A 297 -12.23 -9.56 17.97
C LYS A 297 -11.24 -8.39 17.99
N LYS A 298 -10.58 -8.09 16.87
CA LYS A 298 -9.61 -6.97 16.75
C LYS A 298 -8.53 -7.05 17.84
N CYS A 299 -8.00 -8.25 18.08
CA CYS A 299 -7.05 -8.48 19.16
C CYS A 299 -5.79 -7.60 19.02
N MET A 300 -5.33 -7.04 20.13
CA MET A 300 -4.11 -6.22 20.18
C MET A 300 -2.87 -7.05 20.49
N ILE A 301 -3.01 -8.13 21.24
CA ILE A 301 -1.92 -9.05 21.58
C ILE A 301 -2.43 -10.46 21.29
N LEU A 302 -1.74 -11.19 20.41
CA LEU A 302 -2.06 -12.57 20.07
C LEU A 302 -0.95 -13.47 20.58
N SER A 303 -1.31 -14.42 21.46
CA SER A 303 -0.39 -15.42 22.00
C SER A 303 -0.78 -16.82 21.53
N LEU A 304 0.15 -17.49 20.86
CA LEU A 304 -0.02 -18.79 20.23
C LEU A 304 1.14 -19.73 20.61
N SER A 305 1.76 -19.50 21.76
CA SER A 305 2.95 -20.22 22.22
C SER A 305 2.67 -21.69 22.47
N HIS A 306 3.67 -22.55 22.30
CA HIS A 306 3.56 -23.99 22.56
C HIS A 306 2.44 -24.67 21.76
N ASN A 307 2.35 -24.39 20.47
CA ASN A 307 1.43 -25.06 19.54
C ASN A 307 2.24 -25.82 18.46
N GLU A 308 1.55 -26.34 17.45
CA GLU A 308 2.11 -27.11 16.34
C GLU A 308 2.14 -26.27 15.04
N ILE A 309 2.36 -24.96 15.18
CA ILE A 309 2.38 -24.01 14.07
C ILE A 309 3.73 -24.11 13.35
N THR A 310 3.69 -24.24 12.03
CA THR A 310 4.86 -24.28 11.15
C THR A 310 5.01 -22.98 10.34
N SER A 311 5.95 -22.95 9.40
CA SER A 311 6.06 -21.86 8.43
C SER A 311 4.78 -21.64 7.61
N VAL A 312 3.95 -22.68 7.42
CA VAL A 312 2.67 -22.58 6.71
C VAL A 312 1.65 -21.78 7.52
N GLY A 313 1.46 -22.11 8.79
CA GLY A 313 0.56 -21.36 9.69
C GLY A 313 1.05 -19.93 9.92
N ALA A 314 2.38 -19.73 10.01
CA ALA A 314 2.96 -18.39 10.04
C ALA A 314 2.63 -17.56 8.79
N SER A 315 2.63 -18.18 7.61
CA SER A 315 2.21 -17.54 6.36
C SER A 315 0.72 -17.17 6.36
N ILE A 316 -0.14 -18.05 6.87
CA ILE A 316 -1.59 -17.79 7.03
C ILE A 316 -1.81 -16.59 7.97
N LEU A 317 -1.13 -16.56 9.12
CA LEU A 317 -1.17 -15.42 10.04
C LEU A 317 -0.67 -14.14 9.36
N ALA A 318 0.46 -14.20 8.66
CA ALA A 318 1.08 -13.06 7.98
C ALA A 318 0.15 -12.38 6.97
N GLN A 319 -0.66 -13.17 6.24
CA GLN A 319 -1.60 -12.64 5.27
C GLN A 319 -2.68 -11.74 5.90
N SER A 320 -2.94 -11.88 7.20
CA SER A 320 -3.91 -11.04 7.94
C SER A 320 -3.34 -9.71 8.45
N PHE A 321 -2.01 -9.57 8.53
CA PHE A 321 -1.38 -8.44 9.21
C PHE A 321 -1.35 -7.16 8.38
N SER A 322 -1.33 -7.24 7.04
CA SER A 322 -1.37 -6.07 6.15
C SER A 322 -2.71 -5.30 6.20
N GLY A 323 -3.76 -5.89 6.79
CA GLY A 323 -5.06 -5.23 7.02
C GLY A 323 -5.36 -4.87 8.47
N SER A 324 -4.65 -5.46 9.44
CA SER A 324 -4.92 -5.26 10.87
C SER A 324 -4.12 -4.09 11.44
N LYS A 325 -4.79 -2.95 11.66
CA LYS A 325 -4.23 -1.79 12.39
C LYS A 325 -4.19 -1.99 13.92
N PHE A 326 -4.69 -3.11 14.43
CA PHE A 326 -4.91 -3.32 15.87
C PHE A 326 -3.82 -4.16 16.54
N LEU A 327 -3.25 -5.14 15.83
CA LEU A 327 -2.28 -6.06 16.41
C LEU A 327 -0.96 -5.35 16.70
N LYS A 328 -0.59 -5.30 17.98
CA LYS A 328 0.63 -4.66 18.48
C LYS A 328 1.69 -5.66 18.91
N SER A 329 1.28 -6.88 19.25
CA SER A 329 2.21 -7.92 19.70
C SER A 329 1.76 -9.29 19.25
N LEU A 330 2.72 -10.06 18.74
CA LEU A 330 2.55 -11.45 18.32
C LEU A 330 3.56 -12.33 19.07
N ILE A 331 3.04 -13.36 19.75
CA ILE A 331 3.82 -14.30 20.53
C ILE A 331 3.67 -15.70 19.93
N LEU A 332 4.76 -16.21 19.35
CA LEU A 332 4.81 -17.51 18.65
C LEU A 332 5.82 -18.47 19.29
N ASP A 333 6.25 -18.20 20.52
CA ASP A 333 7.30 -18.95 21.21
C ASP A 333 7.01 -20.46 21.22
N ASN A 334 8.05 -21.28 21.05
CA ASN A 334 7.96 -22.74 21.07
C ASN A 334 6.99 -23.31 20.00
N ASN A 335 7.08 -22.81 18.77
CA ASN A 335 6.47 -23.36 17.55
C ASN A 335 7.57 -23.65 16.51
N ARG A 336 7.27 -24.26 15.36
CA ARG A 336 8.26 -24.55 14.31
C ARG A 336 8.17 -23.56 13.14
N ILE A 337 8.30 -22.27 13.45
CA ILE A 337 8.09 -21.19 12.47
C ILE A 337 9.15 -21.20 11.35
N MET A 338 10.41 -21.45 11.70
CA MET A 338 11.56 -21.45 10.78
C MET A 338 11.75 -20.13 9.99
N ASP A 339 12.85 -20.01 9.26
CA ASP A 339 13.17 -18.77 8.51
C ASP A 339 12.11 -18.39 7.46
N GLU A 340 11.47 -19.35 6.78
CA GLU A 340 10.41 -19.06 5.80
C GLU A 340 9.12 -18.54 6.44
N GLY A 341 8.82 -18.97 7.68
CA GLY A 341 7.72 -18.40 8.46
C GLY A 341 8.05 -16.97 8.90
N VAL A 342 9.29 -16.75 9.38
CA VAL A 342 9.80 -15.42 9.74
C VAL A 342 9.76 -14.46 8.55
N LYS A 343 10.17 -14.90 7.36
CA LYS A 343 10.08 -14.13 6.11
C LYS A 343 8.67 -13.66 5.80
N SER A 344 7.70 -14.55 5.95
CA SER A 344 6.28 -14.22 5.72
C SER A 344 5.81 -13.15 6.69
N ILE A 345 6.10 -13.33 7.98
CA ILE A 345 5.77 -12.37 9.05
C ILE A 345 6.47 -11.02 8.82
N ALA A 346 7.76 -11.03 8.54
CA ALA A 346 8.59 -9.86 8.30
C ALA A 346 8.07 -9.02 7.12
N LYS A 347 7.78 -9.67 5.98
CA LYS A 347 7.19 -9.00 4.82
C LYS A 347 5.84 -8.37 5.14
N ALA A 348 5.00 -9.05 5.91
CA ALA A 348 3.68 -8.55 6.25
C ALA A 348 3.75 -7.30 7.15
N PHE A 349 4.70 -7.25 8.10
CA PHE A 349 4.88 -6.10 8.97
C PHE A 349 5.77 -4.99 8.39
N ALA A 350 6.51 -5.25 7.31
CA ALA A 350 7.20 -4.22 6.55
C ALA A 350 6.21 -3.27 5.84
N ASN A 351 5.02 -3.75 5.49
CA ASN A 351 4.03 -2.97 4.75
C ASN A 351 2.85 -2.56 5.65
N GLU A 352 2.63 -1.25 5.80
CA GLU A 352 1.38 -0.64 6.30
C GLU A 352 1.02 -0.83 7.81
N ASN A 353 1.81 -1.55 8.61
CA ASN A 353 1.51 -1.74 10.05
C ASN A 353 2.28 -0.78 10.98
N ILE A 354 1.76 0.45 11.09
CA ILE A 354 2.33 1.59 11.83
C ILE A 354 2.31 1.40 13.38
N GLY A 355 1.73 0.30 13.87
CA GLY A 355 1.44 0.08 15.30
C GLY A 355 2.08 -1.15 15.93
N PHE A 356 2.75 -2.01 15.15
CA PHE A 356 3.34 -3.24 15.66
C PHE A 356 4.58 -2.96 16.52
N ARG A 357 4.62 -3.52 17.73
CA ARG A 357 5.63 -3.19 18.76
C ARG A 357 6.50 -4.36 19.18
N ALA A 358 5.96 -5.59 19.21
CA ALA A 358 6.67 -6.72 19.82
C ALA A 358 6.45 -8.04 19.08
N LEU A 359 7.55 -8.71 18.74
CA LEU A 359 7.56 -10.03 18.13
C LEU A 359 8.33 -11.01 19.01
N HIS A 360 7.68 -12.11 19.39
CA HIS A 360 8.31 -13.19 20.16
C HIS A 360 8.42 -14.45 19.30
N LEU A 361 9.65 -14.92 19.14
CA LEU A 361 10.06 -16.05 18.31
C LEU A 361 11.06 -16.94 19.06
N ASN A 362 10.92 -17.04 20.38
CA ASN A 362 11.80 -17.88 21.20
C ASN A 362 11.59 -19.35 20.85
N SER A 363 12.66 -20.13 20.70
CA SER A 363 12.60 -21.55 20.36
C SER A 363 11.76 -21.83 19.09
N THR A 364 11.96 -21.06 18.02
CA THR A 364 11.17 -21.21 16.77
C THR A 364 11.93 -21.71 15.54
N GLY A 365 13.21 -22.04 15.71
CA GLY A 365 14.07 -22.55 14.63
C GLY A 365 14.57 -21.45 13.70
N VAL A 366 14.73 -20.23 14.21
CA VAL A 366 15.30 -19.10 13.47
C VAL A 366 16.81 -19.28 13.32
N THR A 367 17.34 -18.99 12.14
CA THR A 367 18.77 -18.94 11.86
C THR A 367 19.19 -17.52 11.43
N ASP A 368 20.44 -17.36 10.99
CA ASP A 368 20.90 -16.10 10.41
C ASP A 368 20.06 -15.64 9.20
N ALA A 369 19.49 -16.56 8.42
CA ALA A 369 18.63 -16.20 7.30
C ALA A 369 17.32 -15.53 7.77
N GLY A 370 16.75 -16.01 8.87
CA GLY A 370 15.63 -15.34 9.54
C GLY A 370 16.00 -13.96 10.07
N CYS A 371 17.24 -13.79 10.56
CA CYS A 371 17.76 -12.49 10.99
C CYS A 371 17.84 -11.48 9.84
N ASP A 372 18.25 -11.91 8.64
CA ASP A 372 18.27 -11.06 7.45
C ASP A 372 16.86 -10.50 7.13
N TYR A 373 15.81 -11.34 7.22
CA TYR A 373 14.42 -10.90 7.01
C TYR A 373 13.92 -9.97 8.11
N LEU A 374 14.25 -10.25 9.37
CA LEU A 374 13.88 -9.39 10.51
C LEU A 374 14.58 -8.02 10.43
N ALA A 375 15.83 -7.98 10.00
CA ALA A 375 16.55 -6.73 9.75
C ALA A 375 15.85 -5.89 8.68
N GLU A 376 15.44 -6.50 7.57
CA GLU A 376 14.71 -5.76 6.53
C GLU A 376 13.35 -5.24 7.03
N MET A 377 12.64 -6.03 7.85
CA MET A 377 11.43 -5.55 8.52
C MET A 377 11.73 -4.34 9.43
N ILE A 378 12.79 -4.38 10.25
CA ILE A 378 13.18 -3.28 11.15
C ILE A 378 13.55 -2.03 10.36
N ARG A 379 14.21 -2.18 9.21
CA ARG A 379 14.59 -1.07 8.32
C ARG A 379 13.37 -0.28 7.84
N ILE A 380 12.28 -0.98 7.55
CA ILE A 380 11.06 -0.40 6.97
C ILE A 380 10.06 0.00 8.08
N ASN A 381 10.05 -0.75 9.18
CA ASN A 381 9.12 -0.56 10.29
C ASN A 381 9.86 -0.11 11.57
N PRO A 382 10.03 1.21 11.79
CA PRO A 382 10.77 1.76 12.94
C PRO A 382 10.00 1.66 14.26
N TRP A 383 8.84 1.02 14.26
CA TRP A 383 7.91 0.98 15.38
C TRP A 383 8.06 -0.26 16.27
N ILE A 384 8.75 -1.29 15.78
CA ILE A 384 9.07 -2.46 16.59
C ILE A 384 10.08 -2.07 17.68
N ILE A 385 9.76 -2.38 18.93
CA ILE A 385 10.60 -1.99 20.07
C ILE A 385 11.10 -3.20 20.87
N HIS A 386 10.45 -4.36 20.72
CA HIS A 386 10.85 -5.60 21.36
C HIS A 386 10.96 -6.75 20.35
N LEU A 387 12.08 -7.47 20.38
CA LEU A 387 12.31 -8.68 19.61
C LEU A 387 12.89 -9.77 20.52
N TYR A 388 12.21 -10.90 20.63
CA TYR A 388 12.65 -12.03 21.46
C TYR A 388 13.01 -13.21 20.57
N LEU A 389 14.28 -13.63 20.63
CA LEU A 389 14.89 -14.64 19.77
C LEU A 389 15.69 -15.68 20.58
N ASP A 390 15.36 -15.85 21.86
CA ASP A 390 16.02 -16.80 22.74
C ASP A 390 15.88 -18.25 22.21
N ASN A 391 16.88 -19.09 22.48
CA ASN A 391 16.90 -20.53 22.17
C ASN A 391 16.67 -20.86 20.68
N ASN A 392 17.28 -20.10 19.77
CA ASN A 392 17.28 -20.37 18.33
C ASN A 392 18.67 -20.85 17.86
N GLU A 393 18.87 -20.91 16.54
CA GLU A 393 20.10 -21.34 15.88
C GLU A 393 20.84 -20.14 15.24
N ILE A 394 20.79 -18.99 15.91
CA ILE A 394 21.41 -17.74 15.44
C ILE A 394 22.90 -17.74 15.80
N THR A 395 23.73 -17.29 14.85
CA THR A 395 25.18 -17.14 15.04
C THR A 395 25.57 -15.67 15.21
N ASP A 396 26.86 -15.41 15.46
CA ASP A 396 27.40 -14.05 15.54
C ASP A 396 27.11 -13.21 14.28
N ARG A 397 26.95 -13.86 13.11
CA ARG A 397 26.55 -13.17 11.86
C ARG A 397 25.15 -12.60 11.98
N GLY A 398 24.16 -13.41 12.36
CA GLY A 398 22.77 -12.96 12.48
C GLY A 398 22.61 -11.84 13.51
N VAL A 399 23.31 -11.94 14.64
CA VAL A 399 23.31 -10.88 15.66
C VAL A 399 23.86 -9.57 15.11
N ARG A 400 24.98 -9.63 14.38
CA ARG A 400 25.58 -8.44 13.76
C ARG A 400 24.62 -7.73 12.82
N VAL A 401 23.95 -8.47 11.93
CA VAL A 401 22.99 -7.91 10.97
C VAL A 401 21.82 -7.21 11.68
N LEU A 402 21.28 -7.83 12.73
CA LEU A 402 20.21 -7.22 13.54
C LEU A 402 20.71 -5.95 14.24
N CYS A 403 21.86 -6.01 14.91
CA CYS A 403 22.43 -4.91 15.67
C CYS A 403 22.77 -3.70 14.79
N GLU A 404 23.46 -3.92 13.66
CA GLU A 404 23.77 -2.87 12.68
C GLU A 404 22.50 -2.17 12.18
N THR A 405 21.44 -2.94 11.94
CA THR A 405 20.17 -2.40 11.46
C THR A 405 19.42 -1.64 12.54
N ILE A 406 19.35 -2.17 13.76
CA ILE A 406 18.73 -1.51 14.92
C ILE A 406 19.41 -0.17 15.18
N GLY A 407 20.74 -0.15 15.33
CA GLY A 407 21.50 1.06 15.65
C GLY A 407 21.44 2.14 14.56
N SER A 408 21.22 1.76 13.30
CA SER A 408 21.15 2.74 12.19
C SER A 408 19.73 3.19 11.83
N ARG A 409 18.68 2.43 12.20
CA ARG A 409 17.32 2.65 11.68
C ARG A 409 16.22 2.69 12.73
N ASN A 410 16.46 2.24 13.96
CA ASN A 410 15.42 2.16 14.98
C ASN A 410 15.89 2.66 16.35
N TYR A 411 15.86 3.97 16.53
CA TYR A 411 16.24 4.67 17.76
C TYR A 411 15.26 4.47 18.93
N TYR A 412 14.10 3.85 18.70
CA TYR A 412 13.10 3.56 19.72
C TYR A 412 13.18 2.11 20.22
N PHE A 413 14.11 1.32 19.71
CA PHE A 413 14.25 -0.08 20.05
C PHE A 413 14.69 -0.25 21.51
N ILE A 414 13.97 -1.06 22.27
CA ILE A 414 14.16 -1.19 23.72
C ILE A 414 14.82 -2.51 24.10
N ARG A 415 14.43 -3.62 23.44
CA ARG A 415 14.83 -4.96 23.91
C ARG A 415 15.03 -5.95 22.78
N LEU A 416 16.22 -6.53 22.74
CA LEU A 416 16.57 -7.73 21.99
C LEU A 416 16.99 -8.82 22.99
N THR A 417 16.40 -10.01 22.92
CA THR A 417 16.85 -11.18 23.70
C THR A 417 17.34 -12.29 22.78
N LEU A 418 18.51 -12.86 23.10
CA LEU A 418 19.24 -13.85 22.30
C LEU A 418 19.80 -15.00 23.17
N SER A 419 19.36 -15.11 24.42
CA SER A 419 19.82 -16.12 25.38
C SER A 419 19.59 -17.53 24.84
N GLY A 420 20.54 -18.45 25.07
CA GLY A 420 20.37 -19.85 24.65
C GLY A 420 20.57 -20.12 23.15
N ASN A 421 20.94 -19.13 22.34
CA ASN A 421 21.49 -19.36 21.01
C ASN A 421 22.91 -19.93 21.13
N LYS A 422 23.03 -21.25 21.01
CA LYS A 422 24.26 -22.00 21.35
C LYS A 422 25.45 -21.72 20.42
N LEU A 423 25.21 -21.07 19.29
CA LEU A 423 26.21 -20.75 18.28
C LEU A 423 26.77 -19.32 18.44
N LEU A 424 26.32 -18.57 19.46
CA LEU A 424 26.88 -17.26 19.77
C LEU A 424 28.18 -17.38 20.53
N THR A 425 29.12 -16.49 20.21
CA THR A 425 30.40 -16.35 20.87
C THR A 425 30.60 -14.90 21.33
N ASP A 426 31.72 -14.63 22.00
CA ASP A 426 32.08 -13.29 22.44
C ASP A 426 32.23 -12.28 21.28
N ALA A 427 32.31 -12.76 20.02
CA ALA A 427 32.36 -11.90 18.83
C ALA A 427 31.08 -11.06 18.62
N SER A 428 29.95 -11.46 19.22
CA SER A 428 28.69 -10.73 19.15
C SER A 428 28.57 -9.58 20.17
N VAL A 429 29.45 -9.52 21.17
CA VAL A 429 29.37 -8.55 22.28
C VAL A 429 29.53 -7.12 21.76
N ASP A 430 30.50 -6.86 20.89
CA ASP A 430 30.74 -5.53 20.35
C ASP A 430 29.55 -5.00 19.54
N ALA A 431 28.89 -5.88 18.78
CA ALA A 431 27.70 -5.53 18.00
C ALA A 431 26.51 -5.20 18.91
N LEU A 432 26.30 -5.97 19.98
CA LEU A 432 25.27 -5.72 20.98
C LEU A 432 25.50 -4.39 21.71
N CYS A 433 26.75 -4.10 22.09
CA CYS A 433 27.11 -2.83 22.72
C CYS A 433 26.87 -1.63 21.80
N HIS A 434 27.19 -1.72 20.51
CA HIS A 434 26.98 -0.62 19.56
C HIS A 434 25.52 -0.36 19.23
N ALA A 435 24.64 -1.37 19.29
CA ALA A 435 23.24 -1.21 18.93
C ALA A 435 22.34 -0.67 20.05
N MET A 436 22.81 -0.68 21.31
CA MET A 436 22.03 -0.32 22.49
C MET A 436 22.53 0.95 23.23
N LEU A 437 23.46 1.69 22.62
CA LEU A 437 23.89 3.03 23.02
C LEU A 437 23.16 4.08 22.19
#